data_AF-B7KX92-F1
#
_entry.id   AF-B7KX92-F1
#
_cell.length_a   1.000
_cell.length_b   1.000
_cell.length_c   1.000
_cell.angle_alpha   90.00
_cell.angle_beta   90.00
_cell.angle_gamma   90.00
#
_symmetry.space_group_name_H-M   'P 1'
#
loop_
_entity.id
_entity.type
_entity.pdbx_description
1 polymer ?
#
loop_
_entity_poly.entity_id
_entity_poly.type
_entity_poly.pdbx_seq_one_letter_code
_entity_poly.pdbx_strand_id
1 'polypeptide(L)'
;MRLSFVGWELGLAALSGVVAGFVMPANFYGEGAAEIVTVLGFLIAAFVPAMALSATAIRAGGFSVMRIRALGAAVDRQIKVFGGLFLYALAACAITILGKLLKWGLPELPIRAGTYSLSLDLSLVFPVILTALFVFLGLRAVTFIGGILSILNLQTSIAEDEARARDRERDQAAVDELDAYELPASYGTRIDVTH
;
A
#
# COMPACT_ATOMS: atom_id res chain seq x y z
N MET A 1 -11.38 -8.51 2.13
CA MET A 1 -11.16 -8.20 0.70
C MET A 1 -10.14 -9.18 0.13
N ARG A 2 -10.53 -10.04 -0.83
CA ARG A 2 -9.55 -10.81 -1.61
C ARG A 2 -8.97 -9.84 -2.65
N LEU A 3 -7.71 -9.47 -2.51
CA LEU A 3 -6.94 -8.81 -3.57
C LEU A 3 -6.67 -9.87 -4.64
N SER A 4 -7.68 -10.21 -5.43
CA SER A 4 -7.45 -10.92 -6.68
C SER A 4 -6.67 -9.98 -7.59
N PHE A 5 -5.55 -10.44 -8.14
CA PHE A 5 -5.00 -9.85 -9.36
C PHE A 5 -6.07 -10.01 -10.43
N VAL A 6 -6.92 -9.00 -10.57
CA VAL A 6 -7.92 -9.03 -11.61
C VAL A 6 -7.18 -8.59 -12.86
N GLY A 7 -6.92 -9.54 -13.76
CA GLY A 7 -6.05 -9.34 -14.93
C GLY A 7 -6.45 -8.18 -15.85
N TRP A 8 -7.63 -7.58 -15.66
CA TRP A 8 -8.07 -6.39 -16.41
C TRP A 8 -7.13 -5.19 -16.23
N GLU A 9 -6.51 -5.01 -15.06
CA GLU A 9 -5.58 -3.88 -14.84
C GLU A 9 -4.36 -4.00 -15.76
N LEU A 10 -3.85 -5.23 -15.91
CA LEU A 10 -2.76 -5.54 -16.82
C LEU A 10 -3.19 -5.40 -18.28
N GLY A 11 -4.42 -5.81 -18.59
CA GLY A 11 -5.02 -5.61 -19.91
C GLY A 11 -5.15 -4.13 -20.29
N LEU A 12 -5.66 -3.28 -19.37
CA LEU A 12 -5.76 -1.84 -19.59
C LEU A 12 -4.39 -1.17 -19.67
N ALA A 13 -3.45 -1.56 -18.83
CA ALA A 13 -2.07 -1.09 -18.89
C ALA A 13 -1.43 -1.44 -20.24
N ALA A 14 -1.56 -2.69 -20.69
CA ALA A 14 -1.03 -3.12 -21.99
C ALA A 14 -1.69 -2.37 -23.15
N LEU A 15 -3.02 -2.24 -23.14
CA LEU A 15 -3.76 -1.56 -24.19
C LEU A 15 -3.44 -0.06 -24.26
N SER A 16 -3.35 0.62 -23.11
CA SER A 16 -2.91 2.03 -23.05
C SER A 16 -1.47 2.20 -23.52
N GLY A 17 -0.58 1.25 -23.21
CA GLY A 17 0.77 1.20 -23.77
C GLY A 17 0.77 1.13 -25.29
N VAL A 18 0.02 0.19 -25.87
CA VAL A 18 -0.10 0.05 -27.33
C VAL A 18 -0.64 1.33 -27.97
N VAL A 19 -1.70 1.91 -27.40
CA VAL A 19 -2.27 3.17 -27.89
C VAL A 19 -1.24 4.30 -27.83
N ALA A 20 -0.47 4.40 -26.74
CA ALA A 20 0.57 5.41 -26.61
C ALA A 20 1.70 5.23 -27.65
N GLY A 21 2.07 3.98 -27.97
CA GLY A 21 3.04 3.72 -29.05
C GLY A 21 2.60 4.21 -30.42
N PHE A 22 1.29 4.25 -30.71
CA PHE A 22 0.77 4.77 -31.98
C PHE A 22 0.56 6.29 -31.98
N VAL A 23 0.27 6.88 -30.82
CA VAL A 23 -0.11 8.30 -30.72
C VAL A 23 1.05 9.20 -30.32
N MET A 24 1.98 8.71 -29.50
CA MET A 24 3.07 9.50 -28.94
C MET A 24 4.34 9.39 -29.78
N PRO A 25 5.10 10.50 -29.95
CA PRO A 25 6.42 10.42 -30.55
C PRO A 25 7.38 9.63 -29.63
N ALA A 26 8.37 8.95 -30.22
CA ALA A 26 9.31 8.11 -29.48
C ALA A 26 10.06 8.84 -28.35
N ASN A 27 10.31 10.15 -28.53
CA ASN A 27 10.99 11.00 -27.55
C ASN A 27 10.03 11.72 -26.57
N PHE A 28 8.76 11.35 -26.50
CA PHE A 28 7.77 12.05 -25.65
C PHE A 28 8.20 12.15 -24.18
N TYR A 29 8.81 11.09 -23.65
CA TYR A 29 9.28 11.04 -22.26
C TYR A 29 10.67 11.65 -22.05
N GLY A 30 11.36 12.07 -23.11
CA GLY A 30 12.75 12.48 -23.02
C GLY A 30 12.98 13.77 -22.24
N GLU A 31 12.10 14.76 -22.43
CA GLU A 31 12.19 16.05 -21.74
C GLU A 31 11.85 15.93 -20.25
N GLY A 32 10.88 15.08 -19.89
CA GLY A 32 10.41 14.88 -18.50
C GLY A 32 11.05 13.72 -17.74
N ALA A 33 12.10 13.09 -18.29
CA ALA A 33 12.66 11.86 -17.74
C ALA A 33 13.24 12.04 -16.33
N ALA A 34 13.81 13.21 -16.04
CA ALA A 34 14.39 13.49 -14.72
C ALA A 34 13.29 13.61 -13.67
N GLU A 35 12.23 14.36 -13.97
CA GLU A 35 11.05 14.58 -13.14
C GLU A 35 10.34 13.27 -12.84
N ILE A 36 10.18 12.42 -13.86
CA ILE A 36 9.62 11.08 -13.73
C ILE A 36 10.42 10.23 -12.72
N VAL A 37 11.75 10.19 -12.89
CA VAL A 37 12.63 9.45 -11.98
C VAL A 37 12.57 10.02 -10.56
N THR A 38 12.51 11.34 -10.41
CA THR A 38 12.35 12.00 -9.11
C THR A 38 11.04 11.61 -8.42
N VAL A 39 9.91 11.64 -9.14
CA VAL A 39 8.60 11.23 -8.60
C VAL A 39 8.60 9.75 -8.21
N LEU A 40 9.14 8.87 -9.05
CA LEU A 40 9.29 7.45 -8.73
C LEU A 40 10.18 7.24 -7.50
N GLY A 41 11.26 8.01 -7.38
CA GLY A 41 12.14 8.02 -6.21
C GLY A 41 11.42 8.38 -4.92
N PHE A 42 10.57 9.41 -4.95
CA PHE A 42 9.73 9.77 -3.80
C PHE A 42 8.73 8.67 -3.43
N LEU A 43 8.09 8.04 -4.42
CA LEU A 43 7.18 6.92 -4.16
C LEU A 43 7.90 5.74 -3.50
N ILE A 44 9.06 5.36 -4.02
CA ILE A 44 9.92 4.31 -3.49
C ILE A 44 10.33 4.63 -2.04
N ALA A 45 10.76 5.87 -1.77
CA ALA A 45 11.15 6.31 -0.44
C ALA A 45 9.98 6.29 0.55
N ALA A 46 8.75 6.58 0.11
CA ALA A 46 7.56 6.52 0.95
C ALA A 46 7.10 5.09 1.27
N PHE A 47 7.36 4.11 0.40
CA PHE A 47 6.94 2.73 0.61
C PHE A 47 7.70 2.02 1.74
N VAL A 48 8.99 2.33 1.94
CA VAL A 48 9.81 1.65 2.94
C VAL A 48 9.34 1.93 4.38
N PRO A 49 9.10 3.19 4.81
CA PRO A 49 8.54 3.48 6.13
C PRO A 49 7.16 2.87 6.33
N ALA A 50 6.31 2.87 5.30
CA ALA A 50 4.98 2.26 5.37
C ALA A 50 5.05 0.75 5.64
N MET A 51 5.98 0.04 4.98
CA MET A 51 6.26 -1.37 5.25
C MET A 51 6.75 -1.60 6.68
N ALA A 52 7.69 -0.77 7.15
CA ALA A 52 8.24 -0.87 8.50
C ALA A 52 7.18 -0.63 9.59
N LEU A 53 6.34 0.41 9.44
CA LEU A 53 5.23 0.72 10.34
C LEU A 53 4.19 -0.40 10.41
N SER A 54 3.92 -1.03 9.27
CA SER A 54 2.99 -2.17 9.19
C SER A 54 3.51 -3.37 9.99
N ALA A 55 4.84 -3.60 9.96
CA ALA A 55 5.48 -4.67 10.72
C ALA A 55 5.52 -4.40 12.23
N THR A 56 5.78 -3.15 12.64
CA THR A 56 5.85 -2.79 14.07
C THR A 56 4.47 -2.80 14.75
N ALA A 57 3.40 -2.48 14.03
CA ALA A 57 2.03 -2.50 14.55
C ALA A 57 1.59 -3.87 15.10
N ILE A 58 2.13 -4.98 14.57
CA ILE A 58 1.83 -6.33 15.05
C ILE A 58 2.38 -6.56 16.47
N ARG A 59 3.50 -5.94 16.81
CA ARG A 59 4.24 -6.22 18.05
C ARG A 59 3.67 -5.52 19.28
N ALA A 60 2.85 -4.48 19.10
CA ALA A 60 2.44 -3.59 20.18
C ALA A 60 1.15 -4.01 20.93
N GLY A 61 0.33 -4.92 20.39
CA GLY A 61 -0.95 -5.25 21.00
C GLY A 61 -0.98 -6.60 21.72
N GLY A 62 -1.53 -6.63 22.93
CA GLY A 62 -1.85 -7.84 23.71
C GLY A 62 -3.01 -8.65 23.10
N PHE A 63 -2.89 -9.02 21.83
CA PHE A 63 -3.97 -9.70 21.09
C PHE A 63 -4.05 -11.19 21.41
N SER A 64 -5.26 -11.74 21.27
CA SER A 64 -5.43 -13.20 21.22
C SER A 64 -4.66 -13.79 20.03
N VAL A 65 -4.14 -15.02 20.21
CA VAL A 65 -3.32 -15.71 19.21
C VAL A 65 -4.00 -15.79 17.83
N MET A 66 -5.34 -15.95 17.81
CA MET A 66 -6.12 -15.94 16.57
C MET A 66 -6.09 -14.58 15.85
N ARG A 67 -6.22 -13.47 16.57
CA ARG A 67 -6.16 -12.12 15.99
C ARG A 67 -4.77 -11.80 15.45
N ILE A 68 -3.70 -12.23 16.15
CA ILE A 68 -2.31 -12.07 15.67
C ILE A 68 -2.12 -12.77 14.31
N ARG A 69 -2.64 -14.00 14.14
CA ARG A 69 -2.54 -14.72 12.87
C ARG A 69 -3.30 -14.02 11.73
N ALA A 70 -4.51 -13.53 12.01
CA ALA A 70 -5.31 -12.80 11.02
C ALA A 70 -4.63 -11.49 10.60
N LEU A 71 -4.08 -10.75 11.57
CA LEU A 71 -3.33 -9.52 11.37
C LEU A 71 -2.05 -9.79 10.56
N GLY A 72 -1.27 -10.80 10.94
CA GLY A 72 -0.06 -11.20 10.21
C GLY A 72 -0.34 -11.55 8.76
N ALA A 73 -1.43 -12.27 8.47
CA ALA A 73 -1.83 -12.59 7.10
C ALA A 73 -2.31 -11.37 6.29
N ALA A 74 -2.77 -10.31 6.94
CA ALA A 74 -3.14 -9.05 6.29
C ALA A 74 -1.88 -8.21 5.99
N VAL A 75 -0.97 -8.11 6.96
CA VAL A 75 0.31 -7.40 6.82
C VAL A 75 1.21 -8.06 5.78
N ASP A 76 1.32 -9.39 5.77
CA ASP A 76 2.09 -10.12 4.74
C ASP A 76 1.56 -9.82 3.32
N ARG A 77 0.23 -9.76 3.16
CA ARG A 77 -0.39 -9.37 1.90
C ARG A 77 -0.06 -7.95 1.49
N GLN A 78 -0.06 -7.00 2.44
CA GLN A 78 0.31 -5.61 2.17
C GLN A 78 1.79 -5.49 1.78
N ILE A 79 2.69 -6.15 2.50
CA ILE A 79 4.12 -6.16 2.17
C ILE A 79 4.34 -6.71 0.76
N LYS A 80 3.61 -7.76 0.35
CA LYS A 80 3.68 -8.29 -1.03
C LYS A 80 3.19 -7.28 -2.07
N VAL A 81 2.12 -6.54 -1.78
CA VAL A 81 1.62 -5.48 -2.68
C VAL A 81 2.64 -4.34 -2.77
N PHE A 82 3.18 -3.89 -1.64
CA PHE A 82 4.18 -2.83 -1.59
C PHE A 82 5.49 -3.24 -2.27
N GLY A 83 5.95 -4.47 -2.05
CA GLY A 83 7.11 -5.04 -2.74
C GLY A 83 6.89 -5.13 -4.24
N GLY A 84 5.69 -5.52 -4.68
CA GLY A 84 5.31 -5.50 -6.10
C GLY A 84 5.38 -4.10 -6.69
N LEU A 85 4.68 -3.14 -6.09
CA LEU A 85 4.70 -1.73 -6.51
C LEU A 85 6.11 -1.14 -6.55
N PHE A 86 6.94 -1.45 -5.56
CA PHE A 86 8.34 -1.07 -5.51
C PHE A 86 9.11 -1.62 -6.71
N LEU A 87 8.97 -2.92 -7.02
CA LEU A 87 9.64 -3.53 -8.16
C LEU A 87 9.17 -2.93 -9.50
N TYR A 88 7.88 -2.64 -9.65
CA TYR A 88 7.35 -1.96 -10.84
C TYR A 88 7.88 -0.53 -10.98
N ALA A 89 7.96 0.23 -9.89
CA ALA A 89 8.53 1.58 -9.89
C ALA A 89 10.03 1.55 -10.22
N LEU A 90 10.76 0.58 -9.67
CA LEU A 90 12.19 0.37 -9.97
C LEU A 90 12.39 -0.01 -11.43
N ALA A 91 11.56 -0.89 -11.99
CA ALA A 91 11.60 -1.25 -13.41
C ALA A 91 11.31 -0.04 -14.31
N ALA A 92 10.28 0.76 -13.99
CA ALA A 92 9.97 1.99 -14.71
C ALA A 92 11.13 2.99 -14.68
N CYS A 93 11.78 3.14 -13.52
CA CYS A 93 12.97 3.97 -13.37
C CYS A 93 14.14 3.46 -14.22
N ALA A 94 14.43 2.16 -14.17
CA ALA A 94 15.49 1.52 -14.97
C ALA A 94 15.25 1.70 -16.47
N ILE A 95 14.02 1.53 -16.94
CA ILE A 95 13.64 1.71 -18.36
C ILE A 95 13.75 3.18 -18.76
N THR A 96 13.35 4.11 -17.89
CA THR A 96 13.48 5.56 -18.16
C THR A 96 14.95 5.96 -18.29
N ILE A 97 15.81 5.46 -17.40
CA ILE A 97 17.26 5.69 -17.46
C ILE A 97 17.84 5.06 -18.74
N LEU A 98 17.45 3.83 -19.07
CA LEU A 98 17.89 3.15 -20.28
C LEU A 98 17.47 3.91 -21.55
N GLY A 99 16.23 4.40 -21.61
CA GLY A 99 15.74 5.23 -22.69
C GLY A 99 16.58 6.50 -22.85
N LYS A 100 16.90 7.17 -21.73
CA LYS A 100 17.78 8.35 -21.74
C LYS A 100 19.19 8.05 -22.22
N LEU A 101 19.79 6.93 -21.79
CA LEU A 101 21.13 6.49 -22.22
C LEU A 101 21.18 6.19 -23.73
N LEU A 102 20.10 5.63 -24.26
CA LEU A 102 19.94 5.33 -25.69
C LEU A 102 19.41 6.53 -26.50
N LYS A 103 19.28 7.71 -25.88
CA LYS A 103 18.69 8.92 -26.49
C LYS A 103 17.32 8.66 -27.13
N TRP A 104 16.55 7.74 -26.56
CA TRP A 104 15.23 7.32 -27.03
C TRP A 104 15.21 6.76 -28.47
N GLY A 105 16.38 6.46 -29.01
CA GLY A 105 16.55 5.86 -30.33
C GLY A 105 17.07 4.44 -30.19
N LEU A 106 16.36 3.50 -30.78
CA LEU A 106 16.89 2.15 -31.01
C LEU A 106 17.14 1.99 -32.51
N PRO A 107 18.19 1.24 -32.91
CA PRO A 107 18.44 0.98 -34.32
C PRO A 107 17.23 0.24 -34.92
N GLU A 108 16.79 0.68 -36.09
CA GLU A 108 15.74 -0.01 -36.85
C GLU A 108 16.21 -1.43 -37.17
N LEU A 109 15.41 -2.44 -36.82
CA LEU A 109 15.68 -3.82 -37.23
C LEU A 109 15.04 -4.04 -38.61
N PRO A 110 15.83 -4.21 -39.68
CA PRO A 110 15.28 -4.54 -40.99
C PRO A 110 14.83 -6.00 -40.98
N ILE A 111 13.52 -6.24 -40.88
CA ILE A 111 12.95 -7.57 -41.04
C ILE A 111 12.65 -7.74 -42.53
N ARG A 112 13.51 -8.48 -43.24
CA ARG A 112 13.26 -8.88 -44.64
C ARG A 112 12.55 -10.23 -44.64
N ALA A 113 11.24 -10.22 -44.92
CA ALA A 113 10.45 -11.42 -45.16
C ALA A 113 10.05 -11.45 -46.65
N GLY A 114 10.86 -12.14 -47.46
CA GLY A 114 10.64 -12.22 -48.91
C GLY A 114 10.75 -10.86 -49.60
N THR A 115 9.72 -10.45 -50.35
CA THR A 115 9.63 -9.17 -51.07
C THR A 115 9.18 -7.98 -50.20
N TYR A 116 8.71 -8.22 -48.98
CA TYR A 116 8.28 -7.15 -48.08
C TYR A 116 9.43 -6.75 -47.14
N SER A 117 9.84 -5.48 -47.21
CA SER A 117 10.72 -4.86 -46.22
C SER A 117 9.86 -4.15 -45.18
N LEU A 118 9.84 -4.67 -43.97
CA LEU A 118 9.24 -3.99 -42.82
C LEU A 118 10.38 -3.45 -41.95
N SER A 119 10.49 -2.13 -41.85
CA SER A 119 11.35 -1.47 -40.87
C SER A 119 10.57 -1.36 -39.57
N LEU A 120 10.97 -2.14 -38.57
CA LEU A 120 10.34 -2.08 -37.26
C LEU A 120 11.10 -1.06 -36.42
N ASP A 121 10.48 0.10 -36.21
CA ASP A 121 11.05 1.15 -35.37
C ASP A 121 10.89 0.76 -33.90
N LEU A 122 12.01 0.31 -33.31
CA LEU A 122 12.06 -0.08 -31.91
C LEU A 122 12.00 1.11 -30.96
N SER A 123 12.13 2.34 -31.45
CA SER A 123 11.99 3.54 -30.61
C SER A 123 10.60 3.64 -29.97
N LEU A 124 9.58 3.07 -30.63
CA LEU A 124 8.20 2.96 -30.11
C LEU A 124 8.07 2.07 -28.87
N VAL A 125 9.05 1.22 -28.60
CA VAL A 125 9.02 0.31 -27.44
C VAL A 125 9.07 1.08 -26.12
N PHE A 126 9.81 2.19 -26.06
CA PHE A 126 9.91 3.00 -24.85
C PHE A 126 8.57 3.60 -24.40
N PRO A 127 7.85 4.38 -25.24
CA PRO A 127 6.56 4.93 -24.84
C PRO A 127 5.53 3.86 -24.55
N VAL A 128 5.53 2.72 -25.27
CA VAL A 128 4.62 1.59 -24.99
C VAL A 128 4.84 1.04 -23.59
N ILE A 129 6.08 0.66 -23.27
CA ILE A 129 6.39 0.04 -21.99
C ILE A 129 6.23 1.03 -20.84
N LEU A 130 6.72 2.26 -20.99
CA LEU A 130 6.62 3.28 -19.94
C LEU A 130 5.16 3.65 -19.64
N THR A 131 4.34 3.86 -20.68
CA THR A 131 2.92 4.17 -20.46
C THR A 131 2.21 3.01 -19.78
N ALA A 132 2.46 1.76 -20.23
CA ALA A 132 1.88 0.60 -19.59
C ALA A 132 2.26 0.50 -18.11
N LEU A 133 3.53 0.74 -17.79
CA LEU A 133 4.01 0.75 -16.41
C LEU A 133 3.37 1.87 -15.58
N PHE A 134 3.25 3.10 -16.11
CA PHE A 134 2.63 4.22 -15.40
C PHE A 134 1.14 4.01 -15.17
N VAL A 135 0.40 3.52 -16.17
CA VAL A 135 -1.02 3.22 -16.02
C VAL A 135 -1.20 2.09 -15.02
N PHE A 136 -0.38 1.04 -15.07
CA PHE A 136 -0.43 -0.04 -14.10
C PHE A 136 -0.13 0.46 -12.67
N LEU A 137 0.93 1.26 -12.51
CA LEU A 137 1.28 1.90 -11.23
C LEU A 137 0.14 2.79 -10.72
N GLY A 138 -0.48 3.59 -11.58
CA GLY A 138 -1.60 4.48 -11.24
C GLY A 138 -2.84 3.72 -10.80
N LEU A 139 -3.24 2.67 -11.53
CA LEU A 139 -4.35 1.79 -11.13
C LEU A 139 -4.06 1.12 -9.79
N ARG A 140 -2.83 0.64 -9.59
CA ARG A 140 -2.41 0.01 -8.34
C ARG A 140 -2.27 0.98 -7.18
N ALA A 141 -1.94 2.25 -7.43
CA ALA A 141 -1.90 3.27 -6.40
C ALA A 141 -3.27 3.45 -5.70
N VAL A 142 -4.38 3.25 -6.41
CA VAL A 142 -5.72 3.26 -5.80
C VAL A 142 -5.88 2.11 -4.81
N THR A 143 -5.44 0.90 -5.19
CA THR A 143 -5.47 -0.27 -4.28
C THR A 143 -4.55 -0.08 -3.08
N PHE A 144 -3.42 0.61 -3.28
CA PHE A 144 -2.48 1.00 -2.23
C PHE A 144 -3.12 1.94 -1.21
N ILE A 145 -3.80 3.00 -1.65
CA ILE A 145 -4.52 3.94 -0.77
C ILE A 145 -5.58 3.20 0.03
N GLY A 146 -6.36 2.33 -0.60
CA GLY A 146 -7.33 1.47 0.10
C GLY A 146 -6.68 0.56 1.15
N GLY A 147 -5.48 0.04 0.85
CA GLY A 147 -4.67 -0.72 1.79
C GLY A 147 -4.26 0.09 3.02
N ILE A 148 -3.77 1.32 2.85
CA ILE A 148 -3.40 2.23 3.95
C ILE A 148 -4.61 2.58 4.81
N LEU A 149 -5.73 2.98 4.18
CA LEU A 149 -6.96 3.30 4.91
C LEU A 149 -7.45 2.11 5.72
N SER A 150 -7.30 0.89 5.19
CA SER A 150 -7.60 -0.33 5.95
C SER A 150 -6.68 -0.52 7.16
N ILE A 151 -5.41 -0.10 7.12
CA ILE A 151 -4.50 -0.15 8.28
C ILE A 151 -4.93 0.87 9.33
N LEU A 152 -5.25 2.10 8.91
CA LEU A 152 -5.70 3.15 9.82
C LEU A 152 -6.99 2.74 10.54
N ASN A 153 -7.94 2.16 9.80
CA ASN A 153 -9.17 1.61 10.38
C ASN A 153 -8.90 0.45 11.34
N LEU A 154 -7.89 -0.37 11.05
CA LEU A 154 -7.51 -1.47 11.93
C LEU A 154 -6.83 -0.95 13.21
N GLN A 155 -5.91 0.00 13.11
CA GLN A 155 -5.26 0.63 14.24
C GLN A 155 -6.24 1.37 15.15
N THR A 156 -7.22 2.08 14.58
CA THR A 156 -8.29 2.72 15.36
C THR A 156 -9.14 1.68 16.07
N SER A 157 -9.56 0.60 15.39
CA SER A 157 -10.30 -0.49 16.06
C SER A 157 -9.52 -1.17 17.18
N ILE A 158 -8.21 -1.30 17.03
CA ILE A 158 -7.31 -1.84 18.06
C ILE A 158 -7.27 -0.91 19.27
N ALA A 159 -7.09 0.39 19.02
CA ALA A 159 -7.05 1.40 20.09
C ALA A 159 -8.40 1.48 20.84
N GLU A 160 -9.52 1.37 20.13
CA GLU A 160 -10.85 1.28 20.73
C GLU A 160 -11.01 0.02 21.59
N ASP A 161 -10.58 -1.14 21.11
CA ASP A 161 -10.65 -2.40 21.86
C ASP A 161 -9.76 -2.35 23.11
N GLU A 162 -8.58 -1.74 23.03
CA GLU A 162 -7.68 -1.56 24.18
C GLU A 162 -8.25 -0.57 25.20
N ALA A 163 -8.84 0.55 24.75
CA ALA A 163 -9.53 1.49 25.63
C ALA A 163 -10.69 0.81 26.38
N ARG A 164 -11.51 0.02 25.67
CA ARG A 164 -12.60 -0.76 26.27
C ARG A 164 -12.13 -1.81 27.25
N ALA A 165 -11.00 -2.48 26.97
CA ALA A 165 -10.43 -3.44 27.91
C ALA A 165 -9.98 -2.74 29.21
N ARG A 166 -9.30 -1.60 29.11
CA ARG A 166 -8.87 -0.81 30.28
C ARG A 166 -10.05 -0.25 31.08
N ASP A 167 -11.11 0.19 30.42
CA ASP A 167 -12.31 0.68 31.12
C ASP A 167 -13.00 -0.46 31.89
N ARG A 168 -13.10 -1.66 31.31
CA ARG A 168 -13.64 -2.84 32.02
C ARG A 168 -12.78 -3.24 33.23
N GLU A 169 -11.46 -3.19 33.10
CA GLU A 169 -10.55 -3.48 34.23
C GLU A 169 -10.73 -2.46 35.37
N ARG A 170 -10.97 -1.18 35.04
CA ARG A 170 -11.27 -0.14 36.04
C ARG A 170 -12.62 -0.36 36.72
N ASP A 171 -13.65 -0.68 35.95
CA ASP A 171 -14.98 -0.97 36.49
C ASP A 171 -14.95 -2.19 37.42
N GLN A 172 -14.23 -3.25 37.02
CA GLN A 172 -14.04 -4.44 37.86
C GLN A 172 -13.26 -4.11 39.15
N ALA A 173 -12.17 -3.34 39.05
CA ALA A 173 -11.41 -2.92 40.23
C ALA A 173 -12.26 -2.07 41.19
N ALA A 174 -13.13 -1.20 40.67
CA ALA A 174 -14.04 -0.40 41.47
C ALA A 174 -15.11 -1.25 42.18
N VAL A 175 -15.63 -2.28 41.51
CA VAL A 175 -16.55 -3.27 42.11
C VAL A 175 -15.83 -4.07 43.21
N ASP A 176 -14.63 -4.57 42.93
CA ASP A 176 -13.83 -5.31 43.91
C ASP A 176 -13.48 -4.45 45.13
N GLU A 177 -13.21 -3.15 44.94
CA GLU A 177 -12.98 -2.20 46.05
C GLU A 177 -14.25 -1.94 46.87
N LEU A 178 -15.41 -1.82 46.22
CA LEU A 178 -16.72 -1.72 46.87
C LEU A 178 -17.06 -2.98 47.68
N ASP A 179 -16.80 -4.16 47.12
CA ASP A 179 -17.03 -5.46 47.78
C ASP A 179 -16.07 -5.67 48.95
N ALA A 180 -14.84 -5.14 48.88
CA ALA A 180 -13.87 -5.16 49.96
C ALA A 180 -14.14 -4.11 51.07
N TYR A 181 -15.08 -3.19 50.86
CA TYR A 181 -15.39 -2.13 51.82
C TYR A 181 -16.26 -2.66 52.96
N GLU A 182 -15.65 -2.93 54.12
CA GLU A 182 -16.42 -3.25 55.33
C GLU A 182 -17.19 -2.03 55.83
N LEU A 183 -18.53 -2.12 55.81
CA LEU A 183 -19.39 -1.08 56.35
C LEU A 183 -19.12 -0.89 57.86
N PRO A 184 -19.07 0.36 58.36
CA PRO A 184 -18.91 0.62 59.80
C PRO A 184 -20.01 -0.07 60.61
N ALA A 185 -19.69 -0.57 61.80
CA ALA A 185 -20.65 -1.29 62.65
C ALA A 185 -21.91 -0.48 63.04
N SER A 186 -21.88 0.85 62.86
CA SER A 186 -22.99 1.78 63.08
C SER A 186 -23.76 2.15 61.80
N TYR A 187 -23.45 1.55 60.66
CA TYR A 187 -24.14 1.85 59.41
C TYR A 187 -25.58 1.30 59.46
N GLY A 188 -26.56 2.19 59.48
CA GLY A 188 -27.98 1.85 59.59
C GLY A 188 -28.55 1.87 61.01
N THR A 189 -27.77 2.18 62.04
CA THR A 189 -28.35 2.46 63.36
C THR A 189 -29.07 3.81 63.32
N ARG A 190 -30.36 3.82 63.63
CA ARG A 190 -31.13 5.06 63.83
C ARG A 190 -30.50 5.82 64.98
N ILE A 191 -29.92 6.98 64.70
CA ILE A 191 -29.51 7.91 65.72
C ILE A 191 -30.79 8.61 66.18
N ASP A 192 -31.35 8.16 67.31
CA ASP A 192 -32.39 8.94 67.98
C ASP A 192 -31.73 10.20 68.52
N VAL A 193 -31.98 11.31 67.83
CA VAL A 193 -31.54 12.63 68.27
C VAL A 193 -32.52 13.07 69.35
N THR A 194 -32.10 13.02 70.61
CA THR A 194 -32.88 13.54 71.73
C THR A 194 -33.03 15.05 71.61
N HIS A 195 -34.27 15.51 71.41
CA HIS A 195 -34.67 16.91 71.54
C HIS A 195 -34.83 17.32 73.00
#